data_AF-A0A0B2UAI1-F1
#
_entry.id   AF-A0A0B2UAI1-F1
#
_cell.length_a   1.000
_cell.length_b   1.000
_cell.length_c   1.000
_cell.angle_alpha   90.00
_cell.angle_beta   90.00
_cell.angle_gamma   90.00
#
_symmetry.space_group_name_H-M   'P 1'
#
loop_
_entity.id
_entity.type
_entity.pdbx_description
1 polymer ?
#
loop_
_entity_poly.entity_id
_entity_poly.type
_entity_poly.pdbx_seq_one_letter_code
_entity_poly.pdbx_strand_id
1 'polypeptide(L)'
;MTHTLKKLLFCLFLCSGYANAQVNAVSLNQLGKLPDSCQKDEPVENNKLVIQFSQVKIQSYSCFMPNIADALGYSVFAIHLDKNKTYYFKSQSRDISSIAGQTIHKINSETFAIDNYQERGGNFIIFWIADWSNIYAQDVSYYTDDETSIDSFIKGKQIYLQKKKYLDNTKTTKVGSPLIIMKDKQKGLIINKSKAQNF
;
A
#
# COMPACT_ATOMS: atom_id res chain seq x y z
N MET A 1 -59.67 -0.01 -7.50
CA MET A 1 -58.60 -0.04 -6.47
C MET A 1 -57.42 -0.81 -7.04
N THR A 2 -56.32 -0.17 -7.44
CA THR A 2 -54.98 -0.80 -7.65
C THR A 2 -54.00 0.20 -8.28
N HIS A 3 -53.70 1.32 -7.62
CA HIS A 3 -52.61 2.21 -8.10
C HIS A 3 -51.62 2.66 -7.02
N THR A 4 -51.79 2.22 -5.77
CA THR A 4 -50.96 2.68 -4.64
C THR A 4 -49.86 1.70 -4.21
N LEU A 5 -49.85 0.45 -4.69
CA LEU A 5 -48.89 -0.55 -4.20
C LEU A 5 -47.55 -0.62 -4.97
N LYS A 6 -47.46 -0.08 -6.19
CA LYS A 6 -46.25 -0.20 -7.03
C LYS A 6 -45.19 0.88 -6.82
N LYS A 7 -45.50 1.98 -6.11
CA LYS A 7 -44.54 3.07 -5.86
C LYS A 7 -43.79 2.96 -4.54
N LEU A 8 -44.20 2.09 -3.62
CA LEU A 8 -43.53 1.95 -2.32
C LEU A 8 -42.34 0.97 -2.35
N LEU A 9 -42.26 0.09 -3.36
CA LEU A 9 -41.20 -0.92 -3.44
C LEU A 9 -39.92 -0.43 -4.15
N PHE A 10 -39.94 0.74 -4.78
CA PHE A 10 -38.81 1.25 -5.57
C PHE A 10 -37.85 2.16 -4.77
N CYS A 11 -38.19 2.53 -3.53
CA CYS A 11 -37.32 3.33 -2.65
C CYS A 11 -36.54 2.51 -1.61
N LEU A 12 -36.73 1.19 -1.55
CA LEU A 12 -36.07 0.33 -0.55
C LEU A 12 -34.78 -0.35 -1.05
N PHE A 13 -34.38 -0.12 -2.30
CA PHE A 13 -33.17 -0.70 -2.90
C PHE A 13 -32.03 0.29 -3.17
N LEU A 14 -32.13 1.54 -2.71
CA LEU A 14 -31.07 2.54 -2.86
C LEU A 14 -30.20 2.75 -1.60
N CYS A 15 -30.37 1.93 -0.55
CA CYS A 15 -29.62 2.04 0.70
C CYS A 15 -28.88 0.76 1.13
N SER A 16 -28.51 -0.11 0.20
CA SER A 16 -27.77 -1.33 0.51
C SER A 16 -26.51 -1.42 -0.33
N GLY A 17 -25.39 -0.99 0.24
CA GLY A 17 -24.10 -1.21 -0.38
C GLY A 17 -22.99 -0.22 -0.05
N TYR A 18 -22.99 0.48 1.10
CA TYR A 18 -21.69 0.83 1.68
C TYR A 18 -21.11 -0.49 2.20
N ALA A 19 -20.48 -1.25 1.30
CA ALA A 19 -19.59 -2.31 1.69
C ALA A 19 -18.60 -1.66 2.65
N ASN A 20 -18.65 -2.07 3.93
CA ASN A 20 -17.67 -1.63 4.91
C ASN A 20 -16.32 -2.09 4.36
N ALA A 21 -15.59 -1.18 3.71
CA ALA A 21 -14.24 -1.42 3.26
C ALA A 21 -13.39 -1.53 4.54
N GLN A 22 -13.25 -2.74 5.04
CA GLN A 22 -12.36 -2.99 6.15
C GLN A 22 -10.94 -2.77 5.64
N VAL A 23 -10.29 -1.71 6.13
CA VAL A 23 -8.88 -1.47 5.81
C VAL A 23 -8.05 -2.68 6.19
N ASN A 24 -7.51 -3.32 5.16
CA ASN A 24 -6.59 -4.42 5.31
C ASN A 24 -5.19 -3.85 5.37
N ALA A 25 -4.72 -3.61 6.59
CA ALA A 25 -3.37 -3.14 6.84
C ALA A 25 -2.55 -4.19 7.56
N VAL A 26 -1.46 -4.61 6.94
CA VAL A 26 -0.64 -5.75 7.38
C VAL A 26 0.82 -5.35 7.45
N SER A 27 1.52 -5.71 8.53
CA SER A 27 2.95 -5.42 8.65
C SER A 27 3.75 -6.35 7.74
N LEU A 28 4.78 -5.84 7.09
CA LEU A 28 5.73 -6.69 6.36
C LEU A 28 6.74 -7.29 7.35
N ASN A 29 7.13 -8.54 7.09
CA ASN A 29 8.11 -9.22 7.92
C ASN A 29 9.51 -8.98 7.39
N GLN A 30 10.41 -8.48 8.22
CA GLN A 30 11.82 -8.36 7.86
C GLN A 30 12.46 -9.74 7.75
N LEU A 31 13.21 -9.98 6.68
CA LEU A 31 13.97 -11.21 6.45
C LEU A 31 15.47 -10.96 6.65
N GLY A 32 16.17 -11.99 7.12
CA GLY A 32 17.64 -11.96 7.22
C GLY A 32 18.36 -12.09 5.88
N LYS A 33 17.72 -12.73 4.88
CA LYS A 33 18.23 -12.87 3.51
C LYS A 33 17.08 -12.99 2.51
N LEU A 34 17.39 -12.74 1.23
CA LEU A 34 16.48 -13.04 0.13
C LEU A 34 16.29 -14.57 0.02
N PRO A 35 15.04 -15.07 -0.06
CA PRO A 35 14.79 -16.48 -0.33
C PRO A 35 15.27 -16.89 -1.74
N ASP A 36 15.80 -18.11 -1.86
CA ASP A 36 16.35 -18.61 -3.14
C ASP A 36 15.28 -18.82 -4.22
N SER A 37 14.00 -18.89 -3.84
CA SER A 37 12.86 -18.99 -4.76
C SER A 37 12.40 -17.64 -5.33
N CYS A 38 13.10 -16.55 -5.00
CA CYS A 38 12.77 -15.20 -5.43
C CYS A 38 13.50 -14.81 -6.71
N GLN A 39 12.75 -14.38 -7.71
CA GLN A 39 13.26 -13.78 -8.93
C GLN A 39 13.12 -12.27 -8.86
N LYS A 40 14.12 -11.57 -9.38
CA LYS A 40 14.16 -10.12 -9.39
C LYS A 40 13.15 -9.59 -10.42
N ASP A 41 12.32 -8.64 -10.02
CA ASP A 41 11.40 -7.98 -10.94
C ASP A 41 12.14 -6.95 -11.82
N GLU A 42 11.52 -6.61 -12.96
CA GLU A 42 11.98 -5.50 -13.79
C GLU A 42 12.12 -4.22 -12.95
N PRO A 43 13.19 -3.44 -13.14
CA PRO A 43 13.42 -2.25 -12.34
C PRO A 43 12.36 -1.19 -12.67
N VAL A 44 11.81 -0.61 -11.62
CA VAL A 44 10.94 0.55 -11.70
C VAL A 44 11.75 1.81 -12.04
N GLU A 45 11.17 2.71 -12.82
CA GLU A 45 11.74 4.04 -13.08
C GLU A 45 11.89 4.82 -11.74
N ASN A 46 12.99 5.55 -11.56
CA ASN A 46 13.28 6.29 -10.31
C ASN A 46 13.35 5.45 -9.02
N ASN A 47 13.83 4.21 -9.09
CA ASN A 47 14.02 3.34 -7.91
C ASN A 47 15.13 3.76 -6.93
N LYS A 48 15.67 4.98 -7.04
CA LYS A 48 16.69 5.52 -6.13
C LYS A 48 16.14 6.73 -5.40
N LEU A 49 16.31 6.76 -4.08
CA LEU A 49 15.89 7.85 -3.22
C LEU A 49 17.00 8.20 -2.22
N VAL A 50 16.98 9.42 -1.68
CA VAL A 50 17.81 9.79 -0.52
C VAL A 50 16.95 9.75 0.74
N ILE A 51 17.29 8.87 1.69
CA ILE A 51 16.60 8.69 2.98
C ILE A 51 17.63 8.84 4.10
N GLN A 52 17.35 9.69 5.10
CA GLN A 52 18.23 9.99 6.24
C GLN A 52 19.69 10.24 5.83
N PHE A 53 19.92 10.98 4.74
CA PHE A 53 21.24 11.28 4.14
C PHE A 53 21.90 10.16 3.33
N SER A 54 21.35 8.96 3.28
CA SER A 54 21.88 7.86 2.46
C SER A 54 21.11 7.69 1.16
N GLN A 55 21.83 7.41 0.07
CA GLN A 55 21.18 6.97 -1.16
C GLN A 55 20.77 5.51 -1.01
N VAL A 56 19.49 5.23 -1.23
CA VAL A 56 18.95 3.87 -1.25
C VAL A 56 18.48 3.53 -2.65
N LYS A 57 18.65 2.26 -3.02
CA LYS A 57 18.00 1.67 -4.19
C LYS A 57 16.95 0.67 -3.72
N ILE A 58 15.74 0.82 -4.25
CA ILE A 58 14.61 -0.06 -3.97
C ILE A 58 14.51 -1.09 -5.09
N GLN A 59 14.25 -2.35 -4.74
CA GLN A 59 14.07 -3.44 -5.69
C GLN A 59 12.97 -4.38 -5.18
N SER A 60 12.07 -4.80 -6.06
CA SER A 60 11.11 -5.85 -5.75
C SER A 60 11.51 -7.19 -6.35
N TYR A 61 11.01 -8.25 -5.74
CA TYR A 61 11.22 -9.64 -6.13
C TYR A 61 9.90 -10.40 -6.03
N SER A 62 9.64 -11.22 -7.03
CA SER A 62 8.55 -12.18 -7.09
C SER A 62 9.04 -13.55 -6.64
N CYS A 63 8.41 -14.14 -5.62
CA CYS A 63 8.86 -15.38 -5.02
C CYS A 63 7.86 -16.52 -5.23
N PHE A 64 8.36 -17.66 -5.69
CA PHE A 64 7.54 -18.85 -5.93
C PHE A 64 7.46 -19.73 -4.68
N MET A 65 6.31 -20.38 -4.47
CA MET A 65 6.13 -21.39 -3.45
C MET A 65 6.39 -22.79 -4.04
N PRO A 66 7.35 -23.56 -3.51
CA PRO A 66 7.77 -24.83 -4.12
C PRO A 66 6.68 -25.93 -4.14
N ASN A 67 5.62 -25.77 -3.33
CA ASN A 67 4.57 -26.78 -3.18
C ASN A 67 3.29 -26.45 -3.97
N ILE A 68 3.29 -25.40 -4.78
CA ILE A 68 2.15 -24.98 -5.59
C ILE A 68 2.67 -24.67 -6.99
N ALA A 69 2.38 -25.55 -7.96
CA ALA A 69 2.69 -25.28 -9.36
C ALA A 69 1.97 -24.00 -9.81
N ASP A 70 2.71 -23.12 -10.49
CA ASP A 70 2.20 -21.90 -11.15
C ASP A 70 1.60 -20.79 -10.26
N ALA A 71 1.78 -20.82 -8.94
CA ALA A 71 1.36 -19.73 -8.07
C ALA A 71 2.53 -18.81 -7.67
N LEU A 72 2.49 -17.55 -8.09
CA LEU A 72 3.25 -16.49 -7.44
C LEU A 72 2.86 -16.47 -5.96
N GLY A 73 3.82 -16.78 -5.09
CA GLY A 73 3.55 -17.05 -3.69
C GLY A 73 3.45 -15.79 -2.84
N TYR A 74 4.38 -14.85 -3.05
CA TYR A 74 4.50 -13.59 -2.30
C TYR A 74 5.56 -12.68 -2.93
N SER A 75 5.58 -11.41 -2.52
CA SER A 75 6.61 -10.44 -2.90
C SER A 75 7.61 -10.17 -1.77
N VAL A 76 8.85 -9.87 -2.15
CA VAL A 76 9.88 -9.34 -1.26
C VAL A 76 10.38 -8.00 -1.79
N PHE A 77 10.48 -7.01 -0.91
CA PHE A 77 11.04 -5.70 -1.21
C PHE A 77 12.42 -5.58 -0.56
N ALA A 78 13.41 -5.13 -1.32
CA ALA A 78 14.76 -4.88 -0.85
C ALA A 78 15.07 -3.38 -0.83
N ILE A 79 15.66 -2.93 0.28
CA ILE A 79 16.25 -1.61 0.42
C ILE A 79 17.76 -1.81 0.43
N HIS A 80 18.42 -1.47 -0.68
CA HIS A 80 19.88 -1.51 -0.79
C HIS A 80 20.45 -0.17 -0.33
N LEU A 81 21.25 -0.21 0.72
CA LEU A 81 22.00 0.90 1.29
C LEU A 81 23.46 0.79 0.85
N ASP A 82 23.84 1.53 -0.19
CA ASP A 82 25.15 1.46 -0.87
C ASP A 82 25.69 0.01 -1.01
N LYS A 83 27.01 -0.19 -1.21
CA LYS A 83 27.55 -1.49 -1.64
C LYS A 83 27.44 -2.63 -0.63
N ASN A 84 27.09 -2.38 0.64
CA ASN A 84 27.36 -3.36 1.71
C ASN A 84 26.17 -3.73 2.61
N LYS A 85 25.00 -3.09 2.52
CA LYS A 85 23.86 -3.44 3.40
C LYS A 85 22.55 -3.48 2.63
N THR A 86 21.80 -4.56 2.81
CA THR A 86 20.46 -4.74 2.22
C THR A 86 19.49 -5.19 3.29
N TYR A 87 18.28 -4.64 3.26
CA TYR A 87 17.17 -5.06 4.11
C TYR A 87 16.06 -5.65 3.25
N TYR A 88 15.53 -6.78 3.64
CA TYR A 88 14.49 -7.49 2.90
C TYR A 88 13.18 -7.49 3.70
N PHE A 89 12.06 -7.20 3.04
CA PHE A 89 10.73 -7.16 3.63
C PHE A 89 9.78 -8.01 2.83
N LYS A 90 9.24 -9.05 3.46
CA LYS A 90 8.28 -9.97 2.87
C LYS A 90 6.85 -9.45 3.05
N SER A 91 6.10 -9.38 1.95
CA SER A 91 4.65 -9.22 2.01
C SER A 91 3.98 -10.46 2.61
N GLN A 92 2.94 -10.24 3.40
CA GLN A 92 2.13 -11.31 3.98
C GLN A 92 0.99 -11.76 3.05
N SER A 93 0.58 -10.93 2.08
CA SER A 93 -0.43 -11.30 1.09
C SER A 93 0.13 -12.36 0.15
N ARG A 94 -0.59 -13.49 0.07
CA ARG A 94 -0.45 -14.44 -1.03
C ARG A 94 -1.20 -13.85 -2.21
N ASP A 95 -0.68 -14.07 -3.41
CA ASP A 95 -1.29 -13.60 -4.65
C ASP A 95 -1.15 -12.09 -4.89
N ILE A 96 0.09 -11.61 -4.95
CA ILE A 96 0.36 -10.32 -5.61
C ILE A 96 0.73 -10.64 -7.04
N SER A 97 -0.23 -10.42 -7.94
CA SER A 97 -0.02 -10.27 -9.37
C SER A 97 1.17 -9.35 -9.62
N SER A 98 2.08 -9.81 -10.49
CA SER A 98 3.33 -9.15 -10.91
C SER A 98 3.32 -7.64 -10.67
N ILE A 99 4.28 -7.17 -9.87
CA ILE A 99 4.37 -5.79 -9.40
C ILE A 99 4.90 -4.82 -10.50
N ALA A 100 4.61 -5.13 -11.77
CA ALA A 100 4.92 -4.31 -12.92
C ALA A 100 4.12 -2.99 -12.84
N GLY A 101 4.81 -1.85 -12.91
CA GLY A 101 4.18 -0.52 -12.89
C GLY A 101 4.13 0.18 -11.52
N GLN A 102 4.87 -0.31 -10.52
CA GLN A 102 4.98 0.39 -9.23
C GLN A 102 5.43 1.84 -9.40
N THR A 103 4.99 2.72 -8.50
CA THR A 103 5.58 4.05 -8.33
C THR A 103 6.20 4.16 -6.95
N ILE A 104 7.51 4.40 -6.93
CA ILE A 104 8.24 4.66 -5.69
C ILE A 104 8.23 6.17 -5.45
N HIS A 105 7.74 6.61 -4.28
CA HIS A 105 7.72 8.01 -3.94
C HIS A 105 8.20 8.26 -2.50
N LYS A 106 9.04 9.29 -2.36
CA LYS A 106 9.53 9.76 -1.07
C LYS A 106 8.46 10.67 -0.43
N ILE A 107 8.06 10.35 0.80
CA ILE A 107 7.09 11.16 1.55
C ILE A 107 7.83 12.23 2.37
N ASN A 108 8.91 11.85 3.05
CA ASN A 108 9.80 12.79 3.75
C ASN A 108 11.23 12.23 3.86
N SER A 109 12.08 12.82 4.70
CA SER A 109 13.47 12.40 4.88
C SER A 109 13.65 10.98 5.45
N GLU A 110 12.64 10.39 6.08
CA GLU A 110 12.71 9.09 6.77
C GLU A 110 11.65 8.10 6.29
N THR A 111 10.83 8.48 5.30
CA THR A 111 9.66 7.71 4.89
C THR A 111 9.48 7.77 3.39
N PHE A 112 9.27 6.61 2.80
CA PHE A 112 8.89 6.47 1.41
C PHE A 112 7.77 5.44 1.32
N ALA A 113 7.12 5.38 0.18
CA ALA A 113 6.15 4.34 -0.11
C ALA A 113 6.31 3.83 -1.54
N ILE A 114 5.78 2.64 -1.72
CA ILE A 114 5.62 1.97 -2.99
C ILE A 114 4.11 1.91 -3.23
N ASP A 115 3.67 2.57 -4.28
CA ASP A 115 2.29 2.45 -4.74
C ASP A 115 2.24 1.39 -5.84
N ASN A 116 1.58 0.27 -5.54
CA ASN A 116 1.30 -0.80 -6.49
C ASN A 116 -0.17 -0.70 -6.90
N TYR A 117 -0.49 0.33 -7.67
CA TYR A 117 -1.82 0.54 -8.23
C TYR A 117 -2.13 -0.48 -9.31
N GLN A 118 -3.32 -1.06 -9.27
CA GLN A 118 -3.93 -1.84 -10.35
C GLN A 118 -5.30 -1.24 -10.69
N GLU A 119 -5.86 -1.60 -11.85
CA GLU A 119 -7.09 -0.99 -12.41
C GLU A 119 -8.31 -1.00 -11.47
N ARG A 120 -8.31 -1.80 -10.39
CA ARG A 120 -9.40 -1.90 -9.40
C ARG A 120 -8.92 -1.73 -7.96
N GLY A 121 -7.80 -1.07 -7.75
CA GLY A 121 -7.18 -0.89 -6.44
C GLY A 121 -5.80 -1.51 -6.36
N GLY A 122 -5.21 -1.48 -5.18
CA GLY A 122 -3.82 -1.85 -5.04
C GLY A 122 -3.33 -1.91 -3.60
N ASN A 123 -2.01 -1.92 -3.49
CA ASN A 123 -1.30 -1.93 -2.22
C ASN A 123 -0.43 -0.70 -2.11
N PHE A 124 -0.57 0.01 -1.00
CA PHE A 124 0.26 1.15 -0.67
C PHE A 124 1.21 0.76 0.47
N ILE A 125 2.45 0.44 0.11
CA ILE A 125 3.43 -0.12 1.03
C ILE A 125 4.32 0.98 1.55
N ILE A 126 4.22 1.24 2.85
CA ILE A 126 4.92 2.35 3.52
C ILE A 126 6.12 1.79 4.24
N PHE A 127 7.26 2.46 4.07
CA PHE A 127 8.48 2.22 4.80
C PHE A 127 8.83 3.44 5.63
N TRP A 128 8.97 3.25 6.93
CA TRP A 128 9.51 4.25 7.85
C TRP A 128 10.82 3.75 8.42
N ILE A 129 11.89 4.47 8.09
CA ILE A 129 13.23 4.24 8.62
C ILE A 129 13.34 5.11 9.87
N ALA A 130 13.06 4.56 11.06
CA ALA A 130 13.32 5.29 12.31
C ALA A 130 14.84 5.44 12.50
N ASP A 131 15.55 4.35 12.21
CA ASP A 131 16.98 4.28 11.97
C ASP A 131 17.28 2.99 11.17
N TRP A 132 18.52 2.79 10.74
CA TRP A 132 18.94 1.63 9.95
C TRP A 132 18.94 0.28 10.71
N SER A 133 18.61 0.26 12.00
CA SER A 133 18.34 -0.95 12.77
C SER A 133 16.84 -1.16 13.00
N ASN A 134 16.03 -0.10 12.89
CA ASN A 134 14.60 -0.08 13.12
C ASN A 134 13.87 0.44 11.87
N ILE A 135 13.54 -0.49 10.99
CA ILE A 135 12.77 -0.22 9.77
C ILE A 135 11.39 -0.85 9.92
N TYR A 136 10.37 -0.01 9.83
CA TYR A 136 8.98 -0.45 9.90
C TYR A 136 8.35 -0.39 8.53
N ALA A 137 7.66 -1.46 8.16
CA ALA A 137 6.99 -1.57 6.87
C ALA A 137 5.56 -2.06 7.05
N GLN A 138 4.63 -1.40 6.35
CA GLN A 138 3.19 -1.68 6.42
C GLN A 138 2.62 -1.66 5.01
N ASP A 139 1.94 -2.73 4.63
CA ASP A 139 1.09 -2.80 3.46
C ASP A 139 -0.31 -2.32 3.84
N VAL A 140 -0.83 -1.34 3.11
CA VAL A 140 -2.22 -0.89 3.22
C VAL A 140 -2.90 -1.19 1.89
N SER A 141 -3.78 -2.18 1.88
CA SER A 141 -4.64 -2.41 0.72
C SER A 141 -5.68 -1.31 0.60
N TYR A 142 -5.92 -0.89 -0.63
CA TYR A 142 -6.93 0.11 -0.94
C TYR A 142 -7.68 -0.31 -2.20
N TYR A 143 -9.00 -0.17 -2.17
CA TYR A 143 -9.86 -0.52 -3.30
C TYR A 143 -10.30 0.74 -4.04
N THR A 144 -10.27 0.73 -5.37
CA THR A 144 -10.59 1.89 -6.18
C THR A 144 -11.50 1.54 -7.35
N ASP A 145 -12.82 1.50 -7.13
CA ASP A 145 -13.76 1.28 -8.25
C ASP A 145 -13.66 2.40 -9.31
N ASP A 146 -13.36 3.63 -8.86
CA ASP A 146 -13.18 4.81 -9.73
C ASP A 146 -12.00 5.71 -9.30
N GLU A 147 -11.16 5.25 -8.36
CA GLU A 147 -10.11 6.04 -7.71
C GLU A 147 -8.75 5.73 -8.35
N THR A 148 -7.83 6.69 -8.36
CA THR A 148 -6.68 6.62 -9.29
C THR A 148 -5.32 6.81 -8.64
N SER A 149 -5.28 7.26 -7.39
CA SER A 149 -4.03 7.43 -6.64
C SER A 149 -4.28 7.68 -5.15
N ILE A 150 -3.23 7.50 -4.35
CA ILE A 150 -3.18 7.95 -2.95
C ILE A 150 -2.22 9.14 -2.85
N ASP A 151 -2.73 10.25 -2.31
CA ASP A 151 -1.87 11.31 -1.79
C ASP A 151 -1.32 10.91 -0.43
N SER A 152 -0.02 11.12 -0.22
CA SER A 152 0.62 10.90 1.07
C SER A 152 1.35 12.14 1.57
N PHE A 153 1.16 12.47 2.85
CA PHE A 153 1.88 13.58 3.49
C PHE A 153 2.11 13.33 4.99
N ILE A 154 3.05 14.07 5.57
CA ILE A 154 3.41 13.98 6.99
C ILE A 154 2.97 15.23 7.74
N LYS A 155 2.36 15.06 8.92
CA LYS A 155 2.18 16.12 9.92
C LYS A 155 2.64 15.62 11.29
N GLY A 156 3.78 16.12 11.76
CA GLY A 156 4.41 15.61 12.97
C GLY A 156 4.75 14.12 12.86
N LYS A 157 4.24 13.29 13.77
CA LYS A 157 4.44 11.83 13.76
C LYS A 157 3.37 11.06 12.97
N GLN A 158 2.52 11.74 12.21
CA GLN A 158 1.41 11.13 11.52
C GLN A 158 1.64 11.14 10.01
N ILE A 159 1.44 9.99 9.37
CA ILE A 159 1.34 9.81 7.93
C ILE A 159 -0.15 9.83 7.60
N TYR A 160 -0.51 10.67 6.63
CA TYR A 160 -1.87 10.76 6.12
C TYR A 160 -1.86 10.16 4.72
N LEU A 161 -2.76 9.21 4.49
CA LEU A 161 -3.06 8.70 3.16
C LEU A 161 -4.45 9.20 2.78
N GLN A 162 -4.55 9.90 1.65
CA GLN A 162 -5.79 10.45 1.16
C GLN A 162 -6.08 9.88 -0.23
N LYS A 163 -7.14 9.08 -0.33
CA LYS A 163 -7.63 8.60 -1.62
C LYS A 163 -8.11 9.73 -2.50
N LYS A 164 -7.88 9.58 -3.81
CA LYS A 164 -8.29 10.51 -4.83
C LYS A 164 -8.98 9.82 -6.00
N LYS A 165 -10.01 10.46 -6.54
CA LYS A 165 -10.70 10.09 -7.77
C LYS A 165 -10.50 11.16 -8.83
N TYR A 166 -10.29 10.77 -10.09
CA TYR A 166 -10.33 11.73 -11.20
C TYR A 166 -11.76 12.22 -11.42
N LEU A 167 -11.91 13.54 -11.51
CA LEU A 167 -13.10 14.19 -12.02
C LEU A 167 -13.02 14.29 -13.56
N ASP A 168 -11.81 14.49 -14.08
CA ASP A 168 -11.42 14.47 -15.49
C ASP A 168 -9.93 14.08 -15.60
N ASN A 169 -9.36 14.05 -16.80
CA ASN A 169 -7.97 13.64 -17.06
C ASN A 169 -6.89 14.51 -16.35
N THR A 170 -7.26 15.60 -15.68
CA THR A 170 -6.33 16.56 -15.06
C THR A 170 -6.70 16.91 -13.62
N LYS A 171 -7.95 16.69 -13.21
CA LYS A 171 -8.47 17.10 -11.90
C LYS A 171 -8.80 15.89 -11.07
N THR A 172 -8.36 15.94 -9.82
CA THR A 172 -8.70 14.94 -8.79
C THR A 172 -9.51 15.59 -7.68
N THR A 173 -10.37 14.78 -7.03
CA THR A 173 -11.04 15.13 -5.78
C THR A 173 -10.70 14.11 -4.71
N LYS A 174 -10.77 14.53 -3.44
CA LYS A 174 -10.55 13.66 -2.29
C LYS A 174 -11.76 12.74 -2.08
N VAL A 175 -11.50 11.47 -1.78
CA VAL A 175 -12.53 10.48 -1.47
C VAL A 175 -12.38 10.01 -0.04
N GLY A 176 -13.49 9.96 0.69
CA GLY A 176 -13.51 9.49 2.07
C GLY A 176 -12.68 10.33 3.03
N SER A 177 -12.49 9.79 4.24
CA SER A 177 -11.58 10.37 5.24
C SER A 177 -10.16 9.84 5.04
N PRO A 178 -9.13 10.64 5.34
CA PRO A 178 -7.76 10.16 5.24
C PRO A 178 -7.49 9.05 6.26
N LEU A 179 -6.75 8.02 5.84
CA LEU A 179 -6.17 7.06 6.77
C LEU A 179 -5.01 7.73 7.48
N ILE A 180 -5.02 7.66 8.82
CA ILE A 180 -3.96 8.23 9.65
C ILE A 180 -3.16 7.10 10.27
N ILE A 181 -1.85 7.12 10.01
CA ILE A 181 -0.88 6.16 10.50
C ILE A 181 0.09 6.89 11.43
N MET A 182 0.16 6.46 12.68
CA MET A 182 1.05 7.05 13.68
C MET A 182 2.40 6.32 13.66
N LYS A 183 3.48 7.10 13.70
CA LYS A 183 4.85 6.62 13.89
C LYS A 183 5.18 6.52 15.38
N ASP A 184 5.50 5.33 15.84
CA ASP A 184 5.96 5.06 17.19
C ASP A 184 7.25 4.23 17.15
N LYS A 185 8.33 4.70 17.78
CA LYS A 185 9.65 4.04 17.68
C LYS A 185 9.72 2.68 18.37
N GLN A 186 8.76 2.32 19.20
CA GLN A 186 8.71 1.02 19.88
C GLN A 186 7.69 0.10 19.21
N LYS A 187 6.58 0.66 18.73
CA LYS A 187 5.44 -0.08 18.17
C LYS A 187 5.38 -0.09 16.64
N GLY A 188 6.21 0.72 15.98
CA GLY A 188 6.25 0.86 14.53
C GLY A 188 5.15 1.77 13.97
N LEU A 189 4.54 1.33 12.87
CA LEU A 189 3.44 2.02 12.20
C LEU A 189 2.11 1.56 12.82
N ILE A 190 1.36 2.49 13.43
CA ILE A 190 0.11 2.20 14.14
C ILE A 190 -1.06 2.80 13.36
N ILE A 191 -1.98 1.95 12.91
CA ILE A 191 -3.18 2.37 12.20
C ILE A 191 -4.36 2.44 13.16
N ASN A 192 -5.04 3.58 13.16
CA ASN A 192 -6.28 3.73 13.93
C ASN A 192 -7.45 3.08 13.17
N LYS A 193 -7.72 1.81 13.46
CA LYS A 193 -8.74 1.00 12.76
C LYS A 193 -10.15 1.60 12.83
N SER A 194 -10.52 2.33 13.89
CA SER A 194 -11.86 2.93 13.97
C SER A 194 -12.06 4.11 13.02
N LYS A 195 -10.98 4.80 12.67
CA LYS A 195 -10.98 5.86 11.65
C LYS A 195 -10.69 5.35 10.23
N ALA A 196 -10.36 4.07 10.13
CA ALA A 196 -9.99 3.41 8.89
C ALA A 196 -11.18 2.74 8.19
N GLN A 197 -12.35 2.62 8.83
CA GLN A 197 -13.49 1.83 8.31
C GLN A 197 -14.07 2.27 6.95
N ASN A 198 -13.65 3.44 6.44
CA ASN A 198 -14.08 4.02 5.17
C ASN A 198 -12.91 4.41 4.25
N PHE A 199 -11.73 3.84 4.48
CA PHE A 199 -10.59 3.97 3.58
C PHE A 199 -10.51 2.73 2.69
#